data_AF-A0A2U1NJM1-F1
#
_entry.id   AF-A0A2U1NJM1-F1
#
_cell.length_a   1.000
_cell.length_b   1.000
_cell.length_c   1.000
_cell.angle_alpha   90.00
_cell.angle_beta   90.00
_cell.angle_gamma   90.00
#
_symmetry.space_group_name_H-M   'P 1'
#
loop_
_entity.id
_entity.type
_entity.pdbx_description
1 polymer ?
#
loop_
_entity_poly.entity_id
_entity_poly.type
_entity_poly.pdbx_seq_one_letter_code
_entity_poly.pdbx_strand_id
1 'polypeptide(L)'
;MDQSMASDLIGDLISCGNIDHAMVDGNKRPFICLELEDVSGNKLRNITLWSDYAQQLNDALGDRQNLGHVVIILQFMKHKIYKRKPAVSSMFGVTKLFINADIPDTHTFTKLLIENRGSEGDDHHVTHLTTFSSYSIKNDFLNNLQKVTINDIRDIVKPMSCVVVATVKKIEREADWWYLACVKCNHAAKQESVSEKDEYGVVVKKRSIFRCTNK
;
A
#
# COMPACT_ATOMS: atom_id res chain seq x y z
N MET A 1 14.39 16.58 -5.54
CA MET A 1 13.72 16.08 -6.75
C MET A 1 13.18 14.71 -6.42
N ASP A 2 11.86 14.57 -6.30
CA ASP A 2 11.20 13.28 -6.10
C ASP A 2 11.18 12.58 -7.47
N GLN A 3 12.10 11.65 -7.70
CA GLN A 3 12.05 10.79 -8.88
C GLN A 3 10.87 9.84 -8.68
N SER A 4 9.70 10.20 -9.22
CA SER A 4 8.60 9.26 -9.33
C SER A 4 9.03 8.14 -10.26
N MET A 5 9.53 7.05 -9.69
CA MET A 5 9.95 5.87 -10.43
C MET A 5 8.67 5.24 -11.02
N ALA A 6 8.66 5.14 -12.35
CA ALA A 6 7.64 4.38 -13.07
C ALA A 6 8.20 2.99 -13.38
N SER A 7 7.35 1.98 -13.39
CA SER A 7 7.75 0.62 -13.74
C SER A 7 6.68 -0.07 -14.58
N ASP A 8 7.14 -1.05 -15.35
CA ASP A 8 6.30 -1.90 -16.16
C ASP A 8 6.05 -3.20 -15.40
N LEU A 9 4.82 -3.70 -15.45
CA LEU A 9 4.38 -4.90 -14.75
C LEU A 9 3.79 -5.88 -15.78
N ILE A 10 4.06 -7.17 -15.59
CA ILE A 10 3.39 -8.28 -16.26
C ILE A 10 3.00 -9.32 -15.21
N GLY A 11 1.80 -9.86 -15.31
CA GLY A 11 1.33 -10.87 -14.36
C GLY A 11 -0.01 -11.49 -14.76
N ASP A 12 -0.31 -12.65 -14.19
CA ASP A 12 -1.64 -13.26 -14.24
C ASP A 12 -2.55 -12.58 -13.20
N LEU A 13 -3.77 -12.24 -13.59
CA LEU A 13 -4.75 -11.63 -12.70
C LEU A 13 -5.34 -12.69 -11.77
N ILE A 14 -5.03 -12.60 -10.49
CA ILE A 14 -5.53 -13.56 -9.48
C ILE A 14 -6.74 -13.04 -8.71
N SER A 15 -6.88 -11.72 -8.60
CA SER A 15 -8.00 -11.13 -7.88
C SER A 15 -8.31 -9.72 -8.37
N CYS A 16 -9.60 -9.40 -8.46
CA CYS A 16 -10.07 -8.11 -8.95
C CYS A 16 -11.32 -7.63 -8.19
N GLY A 17 -11.32 -6.35 -7.81
CA GLY A 17 -12.45 -5.71 -7.13
C GLY A 17 -13.58 -5.37 -8.10
N ASN A 18 -14.63 -4.74 -7.57
CA ASN A 18 -15.60 -4.02 -8.39
C ASN A 18 -15.12 -2.58 -8.62
N ILE A 19 -15.74 -1.90 -9.58
CA ILE A 19 -15.53 -0.46 -9.74
C ILE A 19 -16.07 0.26 -8.50
N ASP A 20 -15.18 1.00 -7.84
CA ASP A 20 -15.49 1.91 -6.74
C ASP A 20 -15.17 3.35 -7.17
N HIS A 21 -15.51 4.33 -6.35
CA HIS A 21 -15.34 5.74 -6.68
C HIS A 21 -14.65 6.50 -5.55
N ALA A 22 -13.65 7.30 -5.89
CA ALA A 22 -13.00 8.21 -4.95
C ALA A 22 -13.15 9.66 -5.39
N MET A 23 -13.22 10.58 -4.41
CA MET A 23 -13.13 12.01 -4.68
C MET A 23 -11.66 12.40 -4.84
N VAL A 24 -11.28 12.86 -6.03
CA VAL A 24 -9.94 13.34 -6.38
C VAL A 24 -10.09 14.73 -6.99
N ASP A 25 -9.48 15.73 -6.36
CA ASP A 25 -9.58 17.14 -6.76
C ASP A 25 -11.02 17.62 -6.96
N GLY A 26 -11.91 17.24 -6.02
CA GLY A 26 -13.33 17.59 -6.07
C GLY A 26 -14.16 16.79 -7.07
N ASN A 27 -13.55 15.93 -7.88
CA ASN A 27 -14.24 15.12 -8.88
C ASN A 27 -14.34 13.66 -8.45
N LYS A 28 -15.51 13.06 -8.66
CA LYS A 28 -15.73 11.63 -8.43
C LYS A 28 -15.07 10.84 -9.57
N ARG A 29 -14.06 10.04 -9.26
CA ARG A 29 -13.33 9.22 -10.26
C ARG A 29 -13.49 7.74 -9.95
N PRO A 30 -13.86 6.92 -10.94
CA PRO A 30 -13.93 5.48 -10.74
C PRO A 30 -12.53 4.89 -10.65
N PHE A 31 -12.39 3.80 -9.89
CA PHE A 31 -11.17 3.01 -9.81
C PHE A 31 -11.48 1.55 -9.54
N ILE A 32 -10.54 0.69 -9.87
CA ILE A 32 -10.57 -0.74 -9.56
C ILE A 32 -9.24 -1.14 -8.94
N CYS A 33 -9.30 -2.04 -7.96
CA CYS A 33 -8.13 -2.63 -7.34
C CYS A 33 -7.96 -4.06 -7.85
N LEU A 34 -6.71 -4.48 -8.04
CA LEU A 34 -6.38 -5.81 -8.50
C LEU A 34 -5.08 -6.32 -7.86
N GLU A 35 -4.88 -7.64 -7.94
CA GLU A 35 -3.63 -8.31 -7.59
C GLU A 35 -3.14 -9.13 -8.79
N LEU A 36 -1.84 -9.04 -9.06
CA LEU A 36 -1.17 -9.82 -10.09
C LEU A 36 -0.24 -10.83 -9.46
N GLU A 37 -0.02 -11.94 -10.15
CA GLU A 37 0.94 -12.95 -9.78
C GLU A 37 1.92 -13.21 -10.93
N ASP A 38 3.20 -13.38 -10.61
CA ASP A 38 4.21 -13.73 -11.61
C ASP A 38 4.30 -15.25 -11.85
N VAL A 39 5.15 -15.63 -12.80
CA VAL A 39 5.42 -17.05 -13.15
C VAL A 39 6.07 -17.84 -12.01
N SER A 40 6.63 -17.19 -11.00
CA SER A 40 7.22 -17.80 -9.81
C SER A 40 6.24 -17.87 -8.62
N GLY A 41 5.01 -17.40 -8.79
CA GLY A 41 3.99 -17.38 -7.72
C GLY A 41 4.11 -16.19 -6.77
N ASN A 42 4.93 -15.18 -7.08
CA ASN A 42 5.00 -13.97 -6.28
C ASN A 42 3.80 -13.07 -6.56
N LYS A 43 3.11 -12.65 -5.51
CA LYS A 43 1.89 -11.82 -5.60
C LYS A 43 2.21 -10.35 -5.40
N LEU A 44 1.90 -9.53 -6.39
CA LEU A 44 1.89 -8.08 -6.27
C LEU A 44 0.48 -7.58 -5.94
N ARG A 45 0.33 -6.98 -4.77
CA ARG A 45 -0.94 -6.46 -4.26
C ARG A 45 -0.99 -4.92 -4.32
N ASN A 46 -2.17 -4.36 -4.07
CA ASN A 46 -2.43 -2.91 -4.05
C ASN A 46 -2.15 -2.21 -5.39
N ILE A 47 -2.56 -2.84 -6.50
CA ILE A 47 -2.53 -2.21 -7.83
C ILE A 47 -3.85 -1.49 -8.04
N THR A 48 -3.82 -0.21 -8.45
CA THR A 48 -5.01 0.60 -8.71
C THR A 48 -5.04 1.15 -10.13
N LEU A 49 -6.09 0.79 -10.88
CA LEU A 49 -6.39 1.39 -12.18
C LEU A 49 -7.50 2.42 -12.01
N TRP A 50 -7.33 3.59 -12.62
CA TRP A 50 -8.23 4.74 -12.47
C TRP A 50 -8.95 5.04 -13.79
N SER A 51 -10.15 5.62 -13.67
CA SER A 51 -10.90 6.17 -14.80
C SER A 51 -11.07 5.12 -15.92
N ASP A 52 -10.70 5.45 -17.16
CA ASP A 52 -10.92 4.60 -18.32
C ASP A 52 -10.23 3.23 -18.21
N TYR A 53 -9.07 3.15 -17.56
CA TYR A 53 -8.38 1.87 -17.33
C TYR A 53 -9.17 0.94 -16.42
N ALA A 54 -9.92 1.51 -15.46
CA ALA A 54 -10.78 0.72 -14.58
C ALA A 54 -11.96 0.11 -15.33
N GLN A 55 -12.56 0.88 -16.24
CA GLN A 55 -13.65 0.42 -17.10
C GLN A 55 -13.16 -0.64 -18.09
N GLN A 56 -12.04 -0.37 -18.78
CA GLN A 56 -11.44 -1.33 -19.72
C GLN A 56 -11.18 -2.69 -19.09
N LEU A 57 -10.63 -2.73 -17.87
CA LEU A 57 -10.44 -3.98 -17.16
C LEU A 57 -11.77 -4.63 -16.78
N ASN A 58 -12.70 -3.86 -16.23
CA ASN A 58 -14.00 -4.40 -15.82
C ASN A 58 -14.78 -5.00 -17.00
N ASP A 59 -14.77 -4.33 -18.15
CA ASP A 59 -15.43 -4.78 -19.37
C ASP A 59 -14.78 -6.04 -19.93
N ALA A 60 -13.44 -6.11 -19.91
CA ALA A 60 -12.69 -7.29 -20.35
C ALA A 60 -12.95 -8.52 -19.47
N LEU A 61 -13.29 -8.33 -18.20
CA LEU A 61 -13.54 -9.42 -17.25
C LEU A 61 -14.96 -9.97 -17.30
N GLY A 62 -15.90 -9.34 -18.02
CA GLY A 62 -17.25 -9.85 -18.30
C GLY A 62 -17.89 -10.67 -17.16
N ASP A 63 -18.38 -11.87 -17.50
CA ASP A 63 -18.77 -12.90 -16.52
C ASP A 63 -17.52 -13.67 -16.07
N ARG A 64 -17.02 -13.31 -14.89
CA ARG A 64 -15.77 -13.76 -14.25
C ARG A 64 -15.62 -15.28 -14.02
N GLN A 65 -16.56 -16.09 -14.49
CA GLN A 65 -16.64 -17.53 -14.22
C GLN A 65 -15.90 -18.40 -15.24
N ASN A 66 -15.53 -17.86 -16.42
CA ASN A 66 -14.91 -18.64 -17.49
C ASN A 66 -13.69 -17.96 -18.15
N LEU A 67 -13.12 -16.93 -17.53
CA LEU A 67 -11.82 -16.43 -17.96
C LEU A 67 -10.78 -17.38 -17.36
N GLY A 68 -10.07 -18.13 -18.19
CA GLY A 68 -8.87 -18.85 -17.77
C GLY A 68 -7.79 -17.86 -17.30
N HIS A 69 -6.54 -18.06 -17.70
CA HIS A 69 -5.50 -17.07 -17.39
C HIS A 69 -5.80 -15.70 -18.03
N VAL A 70 -5.65 -14.64 -17.23
CA VAL A 70 -5.83 -13.27 -17.68
C VAL A 70 -4.51 -12.55 -17.46
N VAL A 71 -3.67 -12.57 -18.48
CA VAL A 71 -2.36 -11.93 -18.45
C VAL A 71 -2.54 -10.44 -18.71
N ILE A 72 -2.10 -9.65 -17.74
CA ILE A 72 -2.15 -8.19 -17.75
C ILE A 72 -0.73 -7.65 -17.87
N ILE A 73 -0.54 -6.72 -18.80
CA ILE A 73 0.67 -5.89 -18.88
C ILE A 73 0.27 -4.43 -18.63
N LEU A 74 0.97 -3.82 -17.69
CA LEU A 74 0.79 -2.42 -17.29
C LEU A 74 2.10 -1.68 -17.47
N GLN A 75 2.15 -0.71 -18.39
CA GLN A 75 3.33 0.13 -18.57
C GLN A 75 3.17 1.48 -17.89
N PHE A 76 4.30 2.06 -17.47
CA PHE A 76 4.37 3.38 -16.85
C PHE A 76 3.52 3.50 -15.59
N MET A 77 3.57 2.49 -14.73
CA MET A 77 2.85 2.51 -13.47
C MET A 77 3.60 3.32 -12.42
N LYS A 78 2.89 4.20 -11.70
CA LYS A 78 3.46 5.07 -10.68
C LYS A 78 3.52 4.38 -9.33
N HIS A 79 4.71 4.36 -8.73
CA HIS A 79 4.89 3.89 -7.36
C HIS A 79 4.35 4.91 -6.36
N LYS A 80 3.67 4.41 -5.33
CA LYS A 80 3.08 5.21 -4.26
C LYS A 80 3.22 4.49 -2.92
N ILE A 81 3.20 5.27 -1.84
CA ILE A 81 2.97 4.74 -0.50
C ILE A 81 1.55 5.14 -0.11
N TYR A 82 0.67 4.16 0.03
CA TYR A 82 -0.71 4.37 0.47
C TYR A 82 -0.94 3.67 1.79
N LYS A 83 -1.43 4.40 2.81
CA LYS A 83 -1.61 3.90 4.18
C LYS A 83 -0.39 3.13 4.70
N ARG A 84 0.81 3.68 4.47
CA ARG A 84 2.12 3.09 4.85
C ARG A 84 2.45 1.75 4.18
N LYS A 85 1.72 1.35 3.13
CA LYS A 85 2.01 0.17 2.32
C LYS A 85 2.44 0.60 0.92
N PRO A 86 3.42 -0.09 0.30
CA PRO A 86 3.70 0.08 -1.12
C PRO A 86 2.44 -0.21 -1.94
N ALA A 87 2.20 0.66 -2.91
CA ALA A 87 1.08 0.57 -3.84
C ALA A 87 1.54 1.05 -5.21
N VAL A 88 0.85 0.56 -6.25
CA VAL A 88 1.18 0.88 -7.62
C VAL A 88 -0.09 1.36 -8.32
N SER A 89 -0.01 2.48 -9.02
CA SER A 89 -1.20 3.17 -9.55
C SER A 89 -0.97 3.58 -10.98
N SER A 90 -2.01 3.42 -11.80
CA SER A 90 -2.04 4.02 -13.13
C SER A 90 -1.85 5.55 -13.06
N MET A 91 -1.26 6.10 -14.12
CA MET A 91 -1.04 7.51 -14.34
C MET A 91 -1.92 7.99 -15.50
N PHE A 92 -2.68 9.05 -15.26
CA PHE A 92 -3.68 9.55 -16.20
C PHE A 92 -3.05 9.91 -17.56
N GLY A 93 -3.54 9.28 -18.63
CA GLY A 93 -3.10 9.52 -20.01
C GLY A 93 -1.71 9.00 -20.36
N VAL A 94 -1.04 8.26 -19.46
CA VAL A 94 0.32 7.76 -19.69
C VAL A 94 0.40 6.25 -19.57
N THR A 95 -0.31 5.64 -18.61
CA THR A 95 -0.30 4.19 -18.46
C THR A 95 -0.82 3.51 -19.72
N LYS A 96 -0.18 2.41 -20.11
CA LYS A 96 -0.70 1.51 -21.13
C LYS A 96 -1.16 0.23 -20.47
N LEU A 97 -2.34 -0.24 -20.83
CA LEU A 97 -2.95 -1.45 -20.33
C LEU A 97 -3.14 -2.41 -21.50
N PHE A 98 -2.61 -3.62 -21.37
CA PHE A 98 -2.83 -4.72 -22.29
C PHE A 98 -3.41 -5.89 -21.51
N ILE A 99 -4.52 -6.44 -22.00
CA ILE A 99 -5.22 -7.57 -21.39
C ILE A 99 -5.28 -8.66 -22.45
N ASN A 100 -4.62 -9.80 -22.20
CA ASN A 100 -4.52 -10.92 -23.14
C ASN A 100 -4.17 -10.46 -24.58
N ALA A 101 -3.30 -9.45 -24.69
CA ALA A 101 -2.91 -8.92 -25.99
C ALA A 101 -2.08 -9.96 -26.75
N ASP A 102 -2.31 -10.04 -28.06
CA ASP A 102 -1.55 -10.91 -28.96
C ASP A 102 -0.16 -10.32 -29.23
N ILE A 103 0.72 -10.40 -28.23
CA ILE A 103 2.11 -9.91 -28.29
C ILE A 103 3.09 -10.94 -27.72
N PRO A 104 4.37 -10.92 -28.15
CA PRO A 104 5.35 -11.95 -27.77
C PRO A 104 5.53 -12.13 -26.25
N ASP A 105 5.46 -11.04 -25.49
CA ASP A 105 5.63 -11.06 -24.03
C ASP A 105 4.49 -11.83 -23.36
N THR A 106 3.25 -11.66 -23.83
CA THR A 106 2.05 -12.35 -23.31
C THR A 106 2.12 -13.85 -23.60
N HIS A 107 2.54 -14.22 -24.82
CA HIS A 107 2.75 -15.63 -25.19
C HIS A 107 3.84 -16.30 -24.34
N THR A 108 4.97 -15.61 -24.19
CA THR A 108 6.10 -16.10 -23.39
C THR A 108 5.71 -16.27 -21.93
N PHE A 109 5.03 -15.28 -21.36
CA PHE A 109 4.55 -15.32 -19.99
C PHE A 109 3.56 -16.46 -19.76
N THR A 110 2.56 -16.60 -20.64
CA THR A 110 1.53 -17.66 -20.54
C THR A 110 2.17 -19.04 -20.60
N LYS A 111 3.10 -19.26 -21.53
CA LYS A 111 3.84 -20.51 -21.65
C LYS A 111 4.60 -20.86 -20.37
N LEU A 112 5.38 -19.91 -19.83
CA LEU A 112 6.13 -20.11 -18.58
C LEU A 112 5.21 -20.38 -17.39
N LEU A 113 4.05 -19.71 -17.35
CA LEU A 113 3.06 -19.90 -16.30
C LEU A 113 2.49 -21.32 -16.31
N ILE A 114 2.13 -21.84 -17.49
CA ILE A 114 1.64 -23.22 -17.68
C ILE A 114 2.73 -24.25 -17.34
N GLU A 115 3.97 -24.02 -17.80
CA GLU A 115 5.10 -24.90 -17.52
C GLU A 115 5.39 -25.03 -16.01
N ASN A 116 5.29 -23.93 -15.26
CA ASN A 116 5.56 -23.91 -13.83
C ASN A 116 4.42 -24.45 -12.96
N ARG A 117 3.17 -24.43 -13.44
CA ARG A 117 1.98 -24.78 -12.63
C ARG A 117 1.29 -26.09 -13.04
N GLY A 118 1.49 -26.55 -14.27
CA GLY A 118 0.86 -27.75 -14.81
C GLY A 118 -0.58 -27.51 -15.30
N SER A 119 -0.82 -27.89 -16.57
CA SER A 119 -2.09 -27.90 -17.34
C SER A 119 -2.83 -26.57 -17.54
N GLU A 120 -3.35 -26.39 -18.75
CA GLU A 120 -4.11 -25.22 -19.25
C GLU A 120 -5.54 -25.07 -18.67
N GLY A 121 -5.87 -25.69 -17.53
CA GLY A 121 -7.26 -25.63 -17.07
C GLY A 121 -7.64 -26.40 -15.82
N ASP A 122 -6.97 -26.16 -14.69
CA ASP A 122 -7.57 -26.52 -13.40
C ASP A 122 -7.60 -25.29 -12.47
N ASP A 123 -8.83 -24.88 -12.12
CA ASP A 123 -9.22 -23.96 -11.03
C ASP A 123 -8.70 -22.51 -11.05
N HIS A 124 -8.23 -21.99 -12.19
CA HIS A 124 -7.91 -20.56 -12.31
C HIS A 124 -9.17 -19.69 -12.32
N HIS A 125 -9.61 -19.31 -11.13
CA HIS A 125 -10.70 -18.37 -10.92
C HIS A 125 -10.14 -17.00 -10.50
N VAL A 126 -10.45 -15.96 -11.27
CA VAL A 126 -10.22 -14.58 -10.82
C VAL A 126 -11.13 -14.34 -9.62
N THR A 127 -10.54 -14.41 -8.43
CA THR A 127 -11.31 -14.22 -7.21
C THR A 127 -11.82 -12.78 -7.15
N HIS A 128 -13.07 -12.61 -6.72
CA HIS A 128 -13.50 -11.28 -6.31
C HIS A 128 -12.60 -10.87 -5.15
N LEU A 129 -11.90 -9.76 -5.32
CA LEU A 129 -11.50 -8.99 -4.16
C LEU A 129 -12.82 -8.58 -3.52
N THR A 130 -13.24 -9.31 -2.48
CA THR A 130 -14.17 -8.77 -1.50
C THR A 130 -13.55 -7.45 -1.16
N THR A 131 -14.21 -6.37 -1.57
CA THR A 131 -13.74 -5.03 -1.33
C THR A 131 -13.28 -5.10 0.11
N PHE A 132 -11.98 -4.90 0.36
CA PHE A 132 -11.62 -4.27 1.60
C PHE A 132 -12.32 -2.92 1.44
N SER A 133 -13.64 -2.92 1.75
CA SER A 133 -14.50 -1.79 2.04
C SER A 133 -13.50 -0.88 2.66
N SER A 134 -13.16 0.17 1.91
CA SER A 134 -12.03 1.02 2.23
C SER A 134 -11.97 1.05 3.74
N TYR A 135 -10.99 0.34 4.34
CA TYR A 135 -10.92 0.28 5.81
C TYR A 135 -10.34 1.64 6.13
N SER A 136 -11.21 2.61 5.91
CA SER A 136 -10.98 4.00 5.90
C SER A 136 -10.85 4.21 7.36
N ILE A 137 -9.69 4.71 7.77
CA ILE A 137 -9.53 5.13 9.14
C ILE A 137 -10.71 6.04 9.51
N LYS A 138 -11.30 6.78 8.55
CA LYS A 138 -12.59 7.48 8.72
C LYS A 138 -13.80 6.57 8.97
N ASN A 139 -13.95 5.42 8.32
CA ASN A 139 -15.08 4.51 8.56
C ASN A 139 -14.99 3.84 9.95
N ASP A 140 -13.78 3.42 10.37
CA ASP A 140 -13.56 2.97 11.76
C ASP A 140 -13.78 4.13 12.76
N PHE A 141 -13.20 5.28 12.48
CA PHE A 141 -13.28 6.49 13.31
C PHE A 141 -14.69 7.10 13.37
N LEU A 142 -15.57 6.85 12.40
CA LEU A 142 -16.91 7.43 12.40
C LEU A 142 -18.00 6.43 12.77
N ASN A 143 -17.78 5.12 12.55
CA ASN A 143 -18.84 4.12 12.65
C ASN A 143 -18.54 2.98 13.64
N ASN A 144 -17.27 2.62 13.89
CA ASN A 144 -16.92 1.47 14.76
C ASN A 144 -16.47 1.88 16.17
N LEU A 145 -16.09 3.14 16.36
CA LEU A 145 -15.65 3.66 17.66
C LEU A 145 -16.73 4.53 18.32
N GLN A 146 -16.87 4.40 19.63
CA GLN A 146 -17.78 5.22 20.41
C GLN A 146 -17.39 6.69 20.33
N LYS A 147 -18.36 7.55 19.99
CA LYS A 147 -18.20 9.00 20.00
C LYS A 147 -18.43 9.50 21.42
N VAL A 148 -17.48 10.24 21.96
CA VAL A 148 -17.53 10.76 23.32
C VAL A 148 -17.19 12.25 23.32
N THR A 149 -17.75 12.99 24.27
CA THR A 149 -17.41 14.40 24.49
C THR A 149 -16.12 14.52 25.31
N ILE A 150 -15.52 15.72 25.33
CA ILE A 150 -14.35 15.99 26.19
C ILE A 150 -14.68 15.75 27.67
N ASN A 151 -15.94 15.97 28.09
CA ASN A 151 -16.35 15.73 29.46
C ASN A 151 -16.36 14.23 29.79
N ASP A 152 -16.89 13.42 28.88
CA ASP A 152 -17.04 11.97 29.05
C ASP A 152 -15.68 11.24 29.18
N ILE A 153 -14.59 11.82 28.64
CA ILE A 153 -13.24 11.25 28.77
C ILE A 153 -12.85 11.06 30.24
N ARG A 154 -13.31 11.94 31.13
CA ARG A 154 -12.99 11.89 32.56
C ARG A 154 -13.61 10.70 33.27
N ASP A 155 -14.70 10.18 32.73
CA ASP A 155 -15.50 9.12 33.32
C ASP A 155 -15.12 7.73 32.74
N ILE A 156 -14.11 7.66 31.86
CA ILE A 156 -13.60 6.41 31.30
C ILE A 156 -12.76 5.66 32.33
N VAL A 157 -13.29 4.54 32.85
CA VAL A 157 -12.62 3.73 33.90
C VAL A 157 -11.75 2.60 33.32
N LYS A 158 -12.06 2.12 32.10
CA LYS A 158 -11.34 1.02 31.45
C LYS A 158 -10.67 1.50 30.16
N PRO A 159 -9.48 0.97 29.80
CA PRO A 159 -8.85 1.29 28.51
C PRO A 159 -9.80 1.00 27.35
N MET A 160 -10.05 2.02 26.53
CA MET A 160 -10.91 1.92 25.35
C MET A 160 -10.39 2.80 24.21
N SER A 161 -10.84 2.52 22.99
CA SER A 161 -10.66 3.41 21.85
C SER A 161 -11.95 4.20 21.61
N CYS A 162 -11.85 5.52 21.52
CA CYS A 162 -13.00 6.42 21.31
C CYS A 162 -12.66 7.54 20.32
N VAL A 163 -13.70 8.27 19.91
CA VAL A 163 -13.61 9.38 18.95
C VAL A 163 -14.13 10.64 19.61
N VAL A 164 -13.33 11.71 19.51
CA VAL A 164 -13.65 13.02 20.07
C VAL A 164 -13.52 14.07 18.98
N VAL A 165 -14.52 14.93 18.88
CA VAL A 165 -14.44 16.15 18.06
C VAL A 165 -14.00 17.28 18.97
N ALA A 166 -12.84 17.86 18.70
CA ALA A 166 -12.25 18.94 19.50
C ALA A 166 -11.58 19.99 18.62
N THR A 167 -11.44 21.19 19.16
CA THR A 167 -10.69 22.28 18.53
C THR A 167 -9.34 22.44 19.22
N VAL A 168 -8.26 22.40 18.44
CA VAL A 168 -6.91 22.68 18.96
C VAL A 168 -6.83 24.16 19.34
N LYS A 169 -6.63 24.46 20.63
CA LYS A 169 -6.51 25.84 21.14
C LYS A 169 -5.06 26.34 21.22
N LYS A 170 -4.15 25.47 21.66
CA LYS A 170 -2.73 25.77 21.80
C LYS A 170 -1.91 24.51 21.60
N ILE A 171 -0.73 24.68 21.04
CA ILE A 171 0.30 23.66 20.89
C ILE A 171 1.48 24.15 21.74
N GLU A 172 1.90 23.35 22.72
CA GLU A 172 3.12 23.61 23.50
C GLU A 172 4.34 23.45 22.58
N ARG A 173 5.26 24.41 22.56
CA ARG A 173 6.41 24.38 21.62
C ARG A 173 7.75 24.26 22.32
N GLU A 174 7.74 24.32 23.65
CA GLU A 174 8.95 24.30 24.48
C GLU A 174 9.39 22.86 24.78
N ALA A 175 8.51 21.88 24.57
CA ALA A 175 8.83 20.46 24.66
C ALA A 175 9.25 19.88 23.30
N ASP A 176 10.08 18.85 23.33
CA ASP A 176 10.43 18.07 22.13
C ASP A 176 9.23 17.23 21.69
N TRP A 177 8.63 17.61 20.56
CA TRP A 177 7.46 16.93 19.96
C TRP A 177 7.85 15.79 19.02
N TRP A 178 9.13 15.50 18.96
CA TRP A 178 9.72 14.50 18.09
C TRP A 178 10.80 13.76 18.88
N TYR A 179 11.01 12.50 18.52
CA TYR A 179 12.08 11.69 19.06
C TYR A 179 12.67 10.87 17.92
N LEU A 180 13.95 10.52 18.05
CA LEU A 180 14.59 9.59 17.14
C LEU A 180 14.08 8.18 17.45
N ALA A 181 13.55 7.48 16.45
CA ALA A 181 12.97 6.15 16.61
C ALA A 181 13.80 5.10 15.87
N CYS A 182 13.88 3.90 16.45
CA CYS A 182 14.44 2.74 15.74
C CYS A 182 13.49 2.33 14.62
N VAL A 183 13.99 2.33 13.37
CA VAL A 183 13.19 1.97 12.17
C VAL A 183 12.61 0.55 12.26
N LYS A 184 13.25 -0.36 13.01
CA LYS A 184 12.81 -1.76 13.13
C LYS A 184 11.66 -1.96 14.13
N CYS A 185 11.65 -1.24 15.25
CA CYS A 185 10.70 -1.49 16.35
C CYS A 185 9.90 -0.25 16.81
N ASN A 186 10.11 0.91 16.17
CA ASN A 186 9.46 2.20 16.44
C ASN A 186 9.57 2.71 17.88
N HIS A 187 10.44 2.12 18.70
CA HIS A 187 10.75 2.63 20.04
C HIS A 187 11.75 3.78 19.97
N ALA A 188 11.66 4.70 20.94
CA ALA A 188 12.59 5.80 21.09
C ALA A 188 14.03 5.30 21.26
N ALA A 189 14.94 5.88 20.49
CA ALA A 189 16.36 5.63 20.57
C ALA A 189 16.99 6.55 21.63
N LYS A 190 17.90 6.01 22.44
CA LYS A 190 18.67 6.81 23.39
C LYS A 190 19.95 7.31 22.72
N GLN A 191 20.22 8.60 22.89
CA GLN A 191 21.51 9.19 22.50
C GLN A 191 22.55 8.85 23.57
N GLU A 192 23.65 8.25 23.15
CA GLU A 192 24.82 7.98 23.99
C GLU A 192 26.03 8.72 23.38
N SER A 193 26.87 9.32 24.22
CA SER A 193 28.13 9.91 23.77
C SER A 193 29.26 8.89 23.94
N VAL A 194 29.86 8.45 22.83
CA VAL A 194 31.04 7.58 22.84
C VAL A 194 32.28 8.43 22.63
N SER A 195 33.29 8.18 23.46
CA SER A 195 34.60 8.83 23.34
C SER A 195 35.54 7.92 22.56
N GLU A 196 36.07 8.40 21.44
CA GLU A 196 37.19 7.76 20.73
C GLU A 196 38.49 8.17 21.42
N LYS A 197 39.29 7.18 21.81
CA LYS A 197 40.59 7.37 22.47
C LYS A 197 41.72 6.96 21.53
N ASP A 198 42.86 7.63 21.60
CA ASP A 198 44.09 7.19 20.92
C ASP A 198 44.76 6.02 21.65
N GLU A 199 45.89 5.56 21.11
CA GLU A 199 46.72 4.49 21.67
C GLU A 199 47.29 4.80 23.07
N TYR A 200 47.25 6.06 23.50
CA TYR A 200 47.66 6.54 24.81
C TYR A 200 46.46 6.79 25.76
N GLY A 201 45.24 6.47 25.33
CA GLY A 201 44.02 6.60 26.12
C GLY A 201 43.46 8.02 26.20
N VAL A 202 43.99 8.97 25.42
CA VAL A 202 43.54 10.36 25.37
C VAL A 202 42.29 10.47 24.50
N VAL A 203 41.25 11.16 24.98
CA VAL A 203 40.01 11.34 24.22
C VAL A 203 40.25 12.31 23.07
N VAL A 204 40.24 11.79 21.84
CA VAL A 204 40.49 12.57 20.62
C VAL A 204 39.19 13.12 20.03
N LYS A 205 38.09 12.41 20.21
CA LYS A 205 36.79 12.78 19.61
C LYS A 205 35.62 12.25 20.42
N LYS A 206 34.55 13.05 20.55
CA LYS A 206 33.25 12.57 21.05
C LYS A 206 32.29 12.43 19.88
N ARG A 207 31.70 11.26 19.72
CA ARG A 207 30.67 10.98 18.72
C ARG A 207 29.37 10.63 19.43
N SER A 208 28.25 11.19 18.96
CA SER A 208 26.93 10.74 19.39
C SER A 208 26.54 9.49 18.62
N ILE A 209 26.15 8.45 19.34
CA ILE A 209 25.53 7.25 18.79
C ILE A 209 24.08 7.18 19.29
N PHE A 210 23.21 6.53 18.52
CA PHE A 210 21.83 6.28 18.92
C PHE A 210 21.62 4.78 19.06
N ARG A 211 21.19 4.35 20.25
CA ARG A 211 20.98 2.94 20.55
C ARG A 211 19.49 2.66 20.79
N CYS A 212 19.00 1.60 20.15
CA CYS A 212 17.69 1.04 20.44
C CYS A 212 17.74 0.31 21.79
N THR A 213 16.85 0.65 22.71
CA THR A 213 16.80 0.02 24.04
C THR A 213 15.92 -1.22 24.11
N ASN A 214 15.17 -1.52 23.05
CA ASN A 214 14.39 -2.75 22.95
C ASN A 214 15.31 -3.84 22.37
N LYS A 215 15.68 -4.82 23.20
CA LYS A 215 16.45 -6.02 22.83
C LYS A 215 15.51 -7.12 22.41
#